data_AF-A0A3B8SL43-F1
#
_entry.id   AF-A0A3B8SL43-F1
#
_cell.length_a   1.000
_cell.length_b   1.000
_cell.length_c   1.000
_cell.angle_alpha   90.00
_cell.angle_beta   90.00
_cell.angle_gamma   90.00
#
_symmetry.space_group_name_H-M   'P 1'
#
loop_
_entity.id
_entity.type
_entity.pdbx_description
1 polymer ?
#
loop_
_entity_poly.entity_id
_entity_poly.type
_entity_poly.pdbx_seq_one_letter_code
_entity_poly.pdbx_strand_id
1 'polypeptide(L)'
;MLVCENNFKIYMNNKCKNLKQKFDRTFFCKKKNKLIKINECTNCESKQFKTTIYNNERKIKNRSSKQNKKERNRYSIIYKNLTSCAICSSKIGIEKNEVFEGAKRGASMKYGFIIPLCSTCHKRFHSDRQFALSIKRQFQKEFEKIHSREEFLDIIHRNYLD
;
A
#
# COMPACT_ATOMS: atom_id res chain seq x y z
N MET A 1 -28.31 13.87 28.10
CA MET A 1 -28.09 12.50 27.55
C MET A 1 -28.00 12.64 26.04
N LEU A 2 -26.78 12.75 25.49
CA LEU A 2 -26.58 12.84 24.05
C LEU A 2 -26.77 11.45 23.46
N VAL A 3 -27.85 11.25 22.70
CA VAL A 3 -28.08 10.04 21.92
C VAL A 3 -27.15 10.12 20.71
N CYS A 4 -26.13 9.26 20.67
CA CYS A 4 -25.32 9.08 19.47
C CYS A 4 -26.19 8.44 18.38
N GLU A 5 -26.69 9.24 17.43
CA GLU A 5 -27.29 8.72 16.21
C GLU A 5 -26.20 8.07 15.35
N ASN A 6 -26.16 6.73 15.36
CA ASN A 6 -25.32 5.94 14.48
C ASN A 6 -25.77 6.15 13.03
N ASN A 7 -25.05 7.00 12.30
CA ASN A 7 -25.25 7.24 10.87
C ASN A 7 -24.81 6.01 10.05
N PHE A 8 -25.72 5.03 9.91
CA PHE A 8 -25.58 3.90 9.00
C PHE A 8 -25.80 4.35 7.54
N LYS A 9 -24.79 4.22 6.69
CA LYS A 9 -24.95 4.37 5.23
C LYS A 9 -25.29 3.01 4.60
N ILE A 10 -26.48 2.90 4.03
CA ILE A 10 -26.93 1.71 3.31
C ILE A 10 -26.40 1.78 1.87
N TYR A 11 -25.52 0.85 1.48
CA TYR A 11 -25.11 0.66 0.10
C TYR A 11 -25.77 -0.61 -0.47
N MET A 12 -26.51 -0.44 -1.57
CA MET A 12 -27.15 -1.53 -2.30
C MET A 12 -26.19 -2.08 -3.35
N ASN A 13 -25.93 -3.39 -3.32
CA ASN A 13 -25.23 -4.06 -4.43
C ASN A 13 -26.18 -4.20 -5.61
N ASN A 14 -25.80 -3.77 -6.83
CA ASN A 14 -26.65 -3.82 -8.02
C ASN A 14 -26.96 -5.24 -8.55
N LYS A 15 -26.36 -6.28 -7.95
CA LYS A 15 -26.62 -7.69 -8.30
C LYS A 15 -27.65 -8.31 -7.37
N CYS A 16 -28.64 -8.98 -7.96
CA CYS A 16 -29.65 -9.73 -7.21
C CYS A 16 -28.99 -10.83 -6.36
N LYS A 17 -29.30 -10.88 -5.06
CA LYS A 17 -28.75 -11.87 -4.11
C LYS A 17 -29.11 -13.31 -4.47
N ASN A 18 -30.19 -13.49 -5.24
CA ASN A 18 -30.73 -14.78 -5.67
C ASN A 18 -30.18 -15.24 -7.03
N LEU A 19 -29.44 -14.40 -7.75
CA LEU A 19 -28.83 -14.75 -9.04
C LEU A 19 -27.46 -15.38 -8.83
N LYS A 20 -27.23 -16.56 -9.40
CA LYS A 20 -25.93 -17.25 -9.42
C LYS A 20 -25.55 -17.56 -10.87
N GLN A 21 -24.34 -17.19 -11.27
CA GLN A 21 -23.75 -17.67 -12.52
C GLN A 21 -23.01 -18.98 -12.23
N LYS A 22 -23.31 -20.03 -12.99
CA LYS A 22 -22.60 -21.31 -12.95
C LYS A 22 -21.34 -21.26 -13.81
N PHE A 23 -20.48 -22.27 -13.68
CA PHE A 23 -19.21 -22.34 -14.40
C PHE A 23 -19.40 -22.37 -15.93
N ASP A 24 -20.45 -23.07 -16.39
CA ASP A 24 -20.94 -23.10 -17.78
C ASP A 24 -21.56 -21.78 -18.27
N ARG A 25 -21.40 -20.69 -17.50
CA ARG A 25 -21.96 -19.35 -17.74
C ARG A 25 -23.50 -19.28 -17.73
N THR A 26 -24.20 -20.36 -17.40
CA THR A 26 -25.65 -20.34 -17.23
C THR A 26 -26.04 -19.58 -15.96
N PHE A 27 -27.21 -18.93 -15.99
CA PHE A 27 -27.72 -18.21 -14.83
C PHE A 27 -28.80 -19.03 -14.13
N PHE A 28 -28.71 -19.09 -12.81
CA PHE A 28 -29.63 -19.81 -11.94
C PHE A 28 -30.22 -18.87 -10.89
N CYS A 29 -31.54 -18.91 -10.73
CA CYS A 29 -32.25 -18.18 -9.69
C CYS A 29 -32.50 -19.10 -8.50
N LYS A 30 -31.85 -18.82 -7.35
CA LYS A 30 -32.06 -19.56 -6.10
C LYS A 30 -33.49 -19.48 -5.58
N LYS A 31 -34.14 -18.33 -5.73
CA LYS A 31 -35.52 -18.10 -5.26
C LYS A 31 -36.56 -18.90 -6.06
N LYS A 32 -36.39 -18.97 -7.40
CA LYS A 32 -37.26 -19.73 -8.30
C LYS A 32 -36.80 -21.19 -8.48
N ASN A 33 -35.67 -21.56 -7.88
CA ASN A 33 -34.99 -22.85 -8.01
C ASN A 33 -34.86 -23.35 -9.45
N LYS A 34 -34.53 -22.47 -10.41
CA LYS A 34 -34.45 -22.81 -11.84
C LYS A 34 -33.38 -22.04 -12.59
N LEU A 35 -32.97 -22.59 -13.74
CA LEU A 35 -32.19 -21.84 -14.73
C LEU A 35 -33.05 -20.73 -15.34
N ILE A 36 -32.44 -19.57 -15.55
CA ILE A 36 -33.10 -18.38 -16.11
C ILE A 36 -32.16 -17.68 -17.08
N LYS A 37 -32.71 -16.88 -18.00
CA LYS A 37 -31.92 -15.89 -18.76
C LYS A 37 -31.64 -14.66 -17.89
N ILE A 38 -30.57 -13.94 -18.20
CA ILE A 38 -30.21 -12.71 -17.46
C ILE A 38 -31.34 -11.67 -17.47
N ASN A 39 -32.02 -11.51 -18.62
CA ASN A 39 -33.14 -10.57 -18.78
C ASN A 39 -34.30 -10.86 -17.82
N GLU A 40 -34.55 -12.14 -17.51
CA GLU A 40 -35.58 -12.54 -16.54
C GLU A 40 -35.25 -12.10 -15.10
N CYS A 41 -33.97 -11.89 -14.78
CA CYS A 41 -33.55 -11.34 -13.49
C CYS A 41 -33.49 -9.82 -13.49
N THR A 42 -33.12 -9.22 -14.63
CA THR A 42 -33.06 -7.76 -14.80
C THR A 42 -34.41 -7.13 -14.51
N ASN A 43 -35.48 -7.69 -15.10
CA ASN A 43 -36.86 -7.18 -15.01
C ASN A 43 -37.70 -7.89 -13.93
N CYS A 44 -37.06 -8.56 -12.97
CA CYS A 44 -37.76 -9.34 -11.96
C CYS A 44 -38.33 -8.44 -10.85
N GLU A 45 -39.65 -8.46 -10.64
CA GLU A 45 -40.30 -7.77 -9.52
C GLU A 45 -39.83 -8.30 -8.15
N SER A 46 -39.48 -9.58 -8.10
CA SER A 46 -38.96 -10.26 -6.91
C SER A 46 -37.44 -10.07 -6.70
N LYS A 47 -36.81 -9.11 -7.39
CA LYS A 47 -35.37 -8.85 -7.29
C LYS A 47 -35.04 -8.32 -5.89
N GLN A 48 -34.13 -9.02 -5.22
CA GLN A 48 -33.68 -8.65 -3.88
C GLN A 48 -32.18 -8.42 -3.95
N PHE A 49 -31.73 -7.28 -3.46
CA PHE A 49 -30.32 -6.93 -3.42
C PHE A 49 -29.72 -7.35 -2.07
N LYS A 50 -28.41 -7.62 -2.04
CA LYS A 50 -27.72 -7.74 -0.76
C LYS A 50 -27.55 -6.32 -0.22
N THR A 51 -28.23 -5.99 0.87
CA THR A 51 -27.88 -4.85 1.71
C THR A 51 -26.59 -5.20 2.44
N THR A 52 -25.54 -4.41 2.23
CA THR A 52 -24.34 -4.51 3.08
C THR A 52 -24.47 -3.42 4.12
N ILE A 53 -24.72 -3.80 5.38
CA ILE A 53 -24.57 -2.87 6.49
C ILE A 53 -23.06 -2.68 6.68
N TYR A 54 -22.54 -1.54 6.22
CA TYR A 54 -21.20 -1.10 6.60
C TYR A 54 -21.30 -0.50 8.00
N ASN A 55 -21.00 -1.29 9.02
CA ASN A 55 -20.68 -0.71 10.32
C ASN A 55 -19.41 0.12 10.15
N ASN A 56 -19.47 1.41 10.47
CA ASN A 56 -18.28 2.26 10.59
C ASN A 56 -17.29 1.75 11.68
N GLU A 57 -17.66 0.70 12.41
CA GLU A 57 -16.89 0.07 13.49
C GLU A 57 -15.91 -1.02 13.05
N ARG A 58 -15.80 -1.34 11.75
CA ARG A 58 -14.76 -2.30 11.30
C ARG A 58 -13.39 -1.69 11.57
N LYS A 59 -12.77 -2.11 12.68
CA LYS A 59 -11.40 -1.72 13.03
C LYS A 59 -10.48 -1.99 11.84
N ILE A 60 -9.74 -0.97 11.42
CA ILE A 60 -8.71 -1.10 10.39
C ILE A 60 -7.80 -2.25 10.81
N LYS A 61 -7.59 -3.22 9.90
CA LYS A 61 -6.72 -4.36 10.19
C LYS A 61 -5.32 -3.84 10.50
N ASN A 62 -4.78 -4.28 11.63
CA ASN A 62 -3.39 -3.98 11.99
C ASN A 62 -2.43 -4.56 10.95
N ARG A 63 -1.30 -3.89 10.74
CA ARG A 63 -0.20 -4.40 9.92
C ARG A 63 0.25 -5.76 10.43
N SER A 64 0.65 -6.64 9.51
CA SER A 64 1.16 -7.96 9.87
C SER A 64 2.41 -7.87 10.75
N SER A 65 2.59 -8.82 11.67
CA SER A 65 3.79 -8.89 12.52
C SER A 65 5.09 -8.87 11.70
N LYS A 66 5.10 -9.57 10.56
CA LYS A 66 6.23 -9.60 9.61
C LYS A 66 6.56 -8.21 9.07
N GLN A 67 5.56 -7.42 8.71
CA GLN A 67 5.76 -6.06 8.22
C GLN A 67 6.26 -5.13 9.34
N ASN A 68 5.66 -5.21 10.53
CA ASN A 68 6.09 -4.41 11.69
C ASN A 68 7.54 -4.71 12.09
N LYS A 69 7.99 -5.96 11.97
CA LYS A 69 9.39 -6.34 12.20
C LYS A 69 10.32 -5.66 11.19
N LYS A 70 9.98 -5.66 9.89
CA LYS A 70 10.77 -4.98 8.85
C LYS A 70 10.87 -3.48 9.08
N GLU A 71 9.78 -2.83 9.47
CA GLU A 71 9.74 -1.38 9.69
C GLU A 71 10.55 -0.94 10.91
N ARG A 72 10.53 -1.73 11.98
CA ARG A 72 11.36 -1.50 13.19
C ARG A 72 12.85 -1.72 12.91
N ASN A 73 13.18 -2.76 12.15
CA ASN A 73 14.55 -3.17 11.87
C ASN A 73 15.14 -2.51 10.61
N ARG A 74 14.66 -1.32 10.25
CA ARG A 74 15.26 -0.53 9.16
C ARG A 74 16.70 -0.18 9.51
N TYR A 75 17.61 -0.49 8.57
CA TYR A 75 19.05 -0.24 8.61
C TYR A 75 19.49 0.47 7.33
N SER A 76 20.66 1.10 7.32
CA SER A 76 21.22 1.76 6.13
C SER A 76 22.49 1.07 5.66
N ILE A 77 22.69 0.99 4.35
CA ILE A 77 23.96 0.56 3.76
C ILE A 77 25.05 1.64 3.83
N ILE A 78 24.68 2.92 3.90
CA ILE A 78 25.63 4.05 3.97
C ILE A 78 25.82 4.51 5.43
N TYR A 79 24.72 4.67 6.19
CA TYR A 79 24.75 5.35 7.48
C TYR A 79 24.68 4.40 8.66
N LYS A 80 25.78 4.29 9.43
CA LYS A 80 25.80 3.50 10.68
C LYS A 80 24.93 4.11 11.78
N ASN A 81 24.96 5.44 11.90
CA ASN A 81 24.13 6.15 12.88
C ASN A 81 22.82 6.62 12.23
N LEU A 82 21.69 6.14 12.76
CA LEU A 82 20.34 6.52 12.32
C LEU A 82 19.61 7.46 13.29
N THR A 83 20.30 7.97 14.32
CA THR A 83 19.71 8.88 15.34
C THR A 83 20.00 10.36 15.06
N SER A 84 20.71 10.67 14.00
CA SER A 84 20.98 12.04 13.53
C SER A 84 20.73 12.17 12.03
N CYS A 85 20.25 13.33 11.62
CA CYS A 85 20.00 13.66 10.22
C CYS A 85 21.31 13.58 9.42
N ALA A 86 21.31 12.81 8.33
CA ALA A 86 22.46 12.66 7.45
C ALA A 86 22.85 13.94 6.68
N ILE A 87 21.97 14.96 6.70
CA ILE A 87 22.10 16.17 5.89
C ILE A 87 22.51 17.38 6.72
N CYS A 88 21.89 17.56 7.89
CA CYS A 88 22.12 18.73 8.75
C CYS A 88 22.54 18.37 10.18
N SER A 89 22.78 17.09 10.47
CA SER A 89 23.22 16.58 11.77
C SER A 89 22.27 16.81 12.96
N SER A 90 21.08 17.38 12.74
CA SER A 90 20.04 17.48 13.76
C SER A 90 19.74 16.12 14.38
N LYS A 91 19.42 16.11 15.68
CA LYS A 91 19.01 14.90 16.43
C LYS A 91 17.51 14.88 16.73
N ILE A 92 16.76 15.86 16.24
CA ILE A 92 15.34 16.06 16.55
C ILE A 92 14.49 15.58 15.37
N GLY A 93 13.44 14.81 15.68
CA GLY A 93 12.43 14.38 14.71
C GLY A 93 13.01 13.53 13.58
N ILE A 94 13.88 12.57 13.93
CA ILE A 94 14.59 11.75 12.94
C ILE A 94 13.72 10.60 12.46
N GLU A 95 13.54 10.55 11.15
CA GLU A 95 12.80 9.54 10.44
C GLU A 95 13.76 8.70 9.59
N LYS A 96 13.58 7.38 9.64
CA LYS A 96 14.30 6.42 8.79
C LYS A 96 13.62 6.38 7.41
N ASN A 97 13.91 7.35 6.55
CA ASN A 97 13.26 7.49 5.25
C ASN A 97 13.71 6.38 4.28
N GLU A 98 12.76 5.75 3.59
CA GLU A 98 13.06 4.83 2.48
C GLU A 98 13.44 5.62 1.23
N VAL A 99 14.67 5.44 0.74
CA VAL A 99 15.17 6.17 -0.43
C VAL A 99 14.42 5.79 -1.70
N PHE A 100 14.09 4.51 -1.87
CA PHE A 100 13.18 4.04 -2.91
C PHE A 100 11.82 3.75 -2.29
N GLU A 101 10.87 4.64 -2.56
CA GLU A 101 9.55 4.71 -1.94
C GLU A 101 8.47 3.90 -2.67
N GLY A 102 7.22 4.00 -2.21
CA GLY A 102 6.06 3.35 -2.83
C GLY A 102 6.21 1.82 -2.91
N ALA A 103 6.05 1.26 -4.10
CA ALA A 103 6.20 -0.18 -4.35
C ALA A 103 7.59 -0.72 -3.97
N LYS A 104 8.61 0.14 -3.94
CA LYS A 104 10.00 -0.23 -3.61
C LYS A 104 10.34 -0.09 -2.13
N ARG A 105 9.40 0.31 -1.27
CA ARG A 105 9.58 0.36 0.20
C ARG A 105 10.09 -0.96 0.76
N GLY A 106 9.54 -2.09 0.30
CA GLY A 106 9.96 -3.42 0.72
C GLY A 106 11.41 -3.73 0.38
N ALA A 107 11.87 -3.31 -0.80
CA ALA A 107 13.26 -3.42 -1.23
C ALA A 107 14.17 -2.52 -0.39
N SER A 108 13.76 -1.27 -0.15
CA SER A 108 14.51 -0.33 0.69
C SER A 108 14.75 -0.86 2.10
N MET A 109 13.75 -1.49 2.72
CA MET A 109 13.94 -2.13 4.01
C MET A 109 14.83 -3.39 3.95
N LYS A 110 14.78 -4.15 2.85
CA LYS A 110 15.53 -5.41 2.70
C LYS A 110 17.02 -5.17 2.44
N TYR A 111 17.34 -4.18 1.60
CA TYR A 111 18.70 -3.89 1.13
C TYR A 111 19.30 -2.66 1.81
N GLY A 112 18.65 -2.13 2.84
CA GLY A 112 19.15 -1.00 3.62
C GLY A 112 19.21 0.32 2.85
N PHE A 113 18.31 0.55 1.90
CA PHE A 113 18.17 1.85 1.22
C PHE A 113 17.42 2.85 2.11
N ILE A 114 18.01 3.15 3.26
CA ILE A 114 17.44 3.99 4.32
C ILE A 114 18.37 5.16 4.59
N ILE A 115 17.82 6.38 4.63
CA ILE A 115 18.54 7.59 5.02
C ILE A 115 17.88 8.20 6.27
N PRO A 116 18.63 8.50 7.34
CA PRO A 116 18.07 9.18 8.50
C PRO A 116 17.92 10.68 8.20
N LEU A 117 16.70 11.20 8.28
CA LEU A 117 16.40 12.60 7.98
C LEU A 117 15.59 13.22 9.11
N CYS A 118 15.89 14.47 9.48
CA CYS A 118 14.95 15.25 10.29
C CYS A 118 13.72 15.63 9.46
N SER A 119 12.63 16.02 10.12
CA SER A 119 11.37 16.39 9.46
C SER A 119 11.53 17.42 8.32
N THR A 120 12.40 18.43 8.48
CA THR A 120 12.68 19.43 7.43
C THR A 120 13.36 18.82 6.22
N CYS A 121 14.43 18.04 6.42
CA CYS A 121 15.14 17.39 5.32
C CYS A 121 14.32 16.27 4.68
N HIS A 122 13.46 15.60 5.46
CA HIS A 122 12.51 14.61 4.96
C HIS A 122 11.46 15.25 4.03
N LYS A 123 10.89 16.39 4.41
CA LYS A 123 10.02 17.18 3.52
C LYS A 123 10.74 17.58 2.24
N ARG A 124 11.99 18.06 2.36
CA ARG A 124 12.81 18.42 1.20
C ARG A 124 13.06 17.22 0.28
N PHE A 125 13.29 16.02 0.82
CA PHE A 125 13.43 14.80 0.02
C PHE A 125 12.22 14.55 -0.87
N HIS A 126 11.01 14.85 -0.39
CA HIS A 126 9.78 14.68 -1.16
C HIS A 126 9.48 15.84 -2.11
N SER A 127 9.92 17.06 -1.79
CA SER A 127 9.58 18.26 -2.58
C SER A 127 10.66 18.68 -3.60
N ASP A 128 11.93 18.37 -3.34
CA ASP A 128 13.08 18.74 -4.20
C ASP A 128 13.56 17.51 -4.97
N ARG A 129 13.13 17.43 -6.24
CA ARG A 129 13.47 16.30 -7.14
C ARG A 129 14.97 16.12 -7.30
N GLN A 130 15.75 17.20 -7.38
CA GLN A 130 17.20 17.10 -7.62
C GLN A 130 17.92 16.59 -6.39
N PHE A 131 17.49 17.06 -5.21
CA PHE A 131 17.97 16.54 -3.94
C PHE A 131 17.61 15.06 -3.73
N ALA A 132 16.39 14.65 -4.08
CA ALA A 132 16.01 13.24 -4.03
C ALA A 132 16.85 12.38 -4.99
N LEU A 133 17.09 12.87 -6.21
CA LEU A 133 17.89 12.17 -7.21
C LEU A 133 19.35 12.01 -6.80
N SER A 134 19.95 13.04 -6.19
CA SER A 134 21.34 12.93 -5.71
C SER A 134 21.50 11.85 -4.65
N ILE A 135 20.52 11.73 -3.74
CA ILE A 135 20.50 10.66 -2.73
C ILE A 135 20.26 9.29 -3.39
N LYS A 136 19.29 9.17 -4.31
CA LYS A 136 19.02 7.91 -5.03
C LYS A 136 20.28 7.42 -5.78
N ARG A 137 21.03 8.34 -6.39
CA ARG A 137 22.34 8.07 -7.02
C ARG A 137 23.39 7.56 -6.03
N GLN A 138 23.50 8.18 -4.86
CA GLN A 138 24.44 7.74 -3.83
C GLN A 138 24.16 6.31 -3.36
N PHE A 139 22.89 5.98 -3.12
CA PHE A 139 22.50 4.64 -2.71
C PHE A 139 22.72 3.59 -3.80
N GLN A 140 22.47 3.93 -5.07
CA GLN A 140 22.81 3.02 -6.18
C GLN A 140 24.32 2.78 -6.25
N LYS A 141 25.15 3.83 -6.17
CA LYS A 141 26.62 3.70 -6.16
C LYS A 141 27.09 2.81 -5.02
N GLU A 142 26.54 2.98 -3.82
CA GLU A 142 26.94 2.17 -2.66
C GLU A 142 26.55 0.71 -2.83
N PHE A 143 25.35 0.45 -3.36
CA PHE A 143 24.89 -0.91 -3.65
C PHE A 143 25.77 -1.59 -4.70
N GLU A 144 26.09 -0.88 -5.79
CA GLU A 144 26.91 -1.40 -6.89
C GLU A 144 28.37 -1.69 -6.51
N LYS A 145 28.84 -1.33 -5.30
CA LYS A 145 30.17 -1.74 -4.80
C LYS A 145 30.26 -3.23 -4.46
N ILE A 146 29.12 -3.84 -4.11
CA ILE A 146 29.05 -5.23 -3.64
C ILE A 146 28.01 -6.07 -4.41
N HIS A 147 27.24 -5.45 -5.29
CA HIS A 147 26.22 -6.05 -6.14
C HIS A 147 26.35 -5.56 -7.58
N SER A 148 25.80 -6.29 -8.56
CA SER A 148 25.84 -5.84 -9.95
C SER A 148 24.76 -4.79 -10.25
N ARG A 149 24.97 -4.01 -11.32
CA ARG A 149 23.94 -3.09 -11.85
C ARG A 149 22.68 -3.84 -12.29
N GLU A 150 22.84 -5.03 -12.86
CA GLU A 150 21.71 -5.87 -13.28
C GLU A 150 20.85 -6.27 -12.07
N GLU A 151 21.47 -6.64 -10.95
CA GLU A 151 20.75 -6.92 -9.70
C GLU A 151 20.01 -5.67 -9.20
N PHE A 152 20.65 -4.49 -9.27
CA PHE A 152 19.98 -3.24 -8.90
C PHE A 152 18.75 -2.96 -9.77
N LEU A 153 18.84 -3.19 -11.08
CA LEU A 153 17.74 -3.00 -12.02
C LEU A 153 16.64 -4.05 -11.84
N ASP A 154 16.96 -5.28 -11.48
CA ASP A 154 15.96 -6.28 -11.10
C ASP A 154 15.19 -5.86 -9.83
N ILE A 155 15.88 -5.25 -8.85
CA ILE A 155 15.26 -4.84 -7.59
C ILE A 155 14.46 -3.54 -7.74
N ILE A 156 15.04 -2.52 -8.39
CA ILE A 156 14.53 -1.14 -8.40
C ILE A 156 13.85 -0.78 -9.72
N HIS A 157 14.16 -1.47 -10.83
CA HIS A 157 13.65 -1.23 -12.18
C HIS A 157 13.90 0.19 -12.73
N ARG A 158 14.95 0.86 -12.24
CA ARG A 158 15.35 2.17 -12.74
C ARG A 158 16.83 2.40 -12.49
N ASN A 159 17.56 2.83 -13.52
CA ASN A 159 18.91 3.35 -13.36
C ASN A 159 18.85 4.84 -12.95
N TYR A 160 19.63 5.23 -11.96
CA TYR A 160 19.79 6.63 -11.53
C TYR A 160 21.16 7.21 -11.90
N LEU A 161 22.12 6.39 -12.36
CA LEU A 161 23.47 6.82 -12.75
C LEU A 161 23.60 7.23 -14.22
N ASP A 162 22.57 6.97 -15.01
CA ASP A 162 22.46 7.40 -16.40
C ASP A 162 21.67 8.72 -16.51
#